data_AF-A0AAV2E4L7-F1
#
_entry.id   AF-A0AAV2E4L7-F1
#
_cell.length_a   1.000
_cell.length_b   1.000
_cell.length_c   1.000
_cell.angle_alpha   90.00
_cell.angle_beta   90.00
_cell.angle_gamma   90.00
#
_symmetry.space_group_name_H-M   'P 1'
#
loop_
_entity.id
_entity.type
_entity.pdbx_description
1 polymer ?
#
loop_
_entity_poly.entity_id
_entity_poly.type
_entity_poly.pdbx_seq_one_letter_code
_entity_poly.pdbx_strand_id
1 'polypeptide(L)'
;MATTSSNTMFATSSNHIPIFDGELYEYWSAQMEPIFISQDLWDIVQEGYEDPQDDDEDSKKRAGKQTKEYKENDKQNASALRIIQQAVSKSIYPRIYGIKKAKEAWDFLREQFQGSEKAISIWRQSLLRQFDNLMMKETDTIKDFHSRVAETVN
;
A
#
# COMPACT_ATOMS: atom_id res chain seq x y z
N MET A 1 -36.64 27.49 -24.30
CA MET A 1 -35.39 26.79 -24.63
C MET A 1 -35.04 25.93 -23.42
N ALA A 2 -35.11 24.61 -23.55
CA ALA A 2 -34.82 23.68 -22.46
C ALA A 2 -33.30 23.42 -22.42
N THR A 3 -32.64 23.84 -21.35
CA THR A 3 -31.27 23.41 -21.05
C THR A 3 -31.37 22.22 -20.10
N THR A 4 -31.35 21.03 -20.67
CA THR A 4 -31.16 19.78 -19.92
C THR A 4 -29.69 19.73 -19.51
N SER A 5 -29.39 20.10 -18.27
CA SER A 5 -28.08 19.82 -17.67
C SER A 5 -27.96 18.30 -17.49
N SER A 6 -27.24 17.68 -18.41
CA SER A 6 -26.88 16.27 -18.33
C SER A 6 -26.07 16.02 -17.06
N ASN A 7 -26.72 15.36 -16.11
CA ASN A 7 -26.15 14.84 -14.89
C ASN A 7 -25.34 13.59 -15.26
N THR A 8 -24.03 13.72 -15.48
CA THR A 8 -23.12 12.59 -15.67
C THR A 8 -22.66 12.16 -14.27
N MET A 9 -23.44 11.30 -13.62
CA MET A 9 -23.22 9.85 -13.55
C MET A 9 -21.90 9.50 -12.87
N PHE A 10 -22.04 8.95 -11.65
CA PHE A 10 -21.01 8.28 -10.86
C PHE A 10 -19.96 7.62 -11.76
N ALA A 11 -18.80 8.28 -11.88
CA ALA A 11 -17.63 7.67 -12.50
C ALA A 11 -17.27 6.45 -11.63
N THR A 12 -17.41 5.29 -12.25
CA THR A 12 -17.04 3.97 -11.73
C THR A 12 -15.77 4.04 -10.90
N SER A 13 -15.83 3.53 -9.67
CA SER A 13 -14.69 3.33 -8.78
C SER A 13 -13.65 2.45 -9.46
N SER A 14 -12.73 3.10 -10.17
CA SER A 14 -11.44 2.53 -10.52
C SER A 14 -10.78 2.09 -9.22
N ASN A 15 -10.38 0.82 -9.13
CA ASN A 15 -9.49 0.31 -8.08
C ASN A 15 -8.16 1.07 -8.18
N HIS A 16 -8.14 2.29 -7.66
CA HIS A 16 -6.97 3.14 -7.71
C HIS A 16 -5.95 2.58 -6.72
N ILE A 17 -4.92 1.92 -7.26
CA ILE A 17 -3.82 1.42 -6.46
C ILE A 17 -3.09 2.64 -5.86
N PRO A 18 -2.99 2.76 -4.53
CA PRO A 18 -2.30 3.88 -3.90
C PRO A 18 -0.80 3.82 -4.21
N ILE A 19 -0.20 4.95 -4.56
CA ILE A 19 1.22 5.05 -4.86
C ILE A 19 1.98 5.39 -3.59
N PHE A 20 2.92 4.54 -3.20
CA PHE A 20 3.81 4.72 -2.07
C PHE A 20 5.06 5.51 -2.48
N ASP A 21 5.25 6.67 -1.85
CA ASP A 21 6.37 7.58 -2.06
C ASP A 21 7.47 7.47 -0.99
N GLY A 22 7.21 6.71 0.08
CA GLY A 22 8.14 6.49 1.18
C GLY A 22 7.63 6.98 2.53
N GLU A 23 6.50 7.70 2.54
CA GLU A 23 5.88 8.23 3.75
C GLU A 23 4.59 7.48 4.10
N LEU A 24 4.19 7.54 5.38
CA LEU A 24 2.93 6.99 5.86
C LEU A 24 2.72 5.52 5.48
N TYR A 25 3.76 4.70 5.65
CA TYR A 25 3.72 3.27 5.30
C TYR A 25 2.48 2.56 5.88
N GLU A 26 2.11 2.83 7.14
CA GLU A 26 0.93 2.23 7.78
C GLU A 26 -0.39 2.58 7.06
N TYR A 27 -0.51 3.81 6.56
CA TYR A 27 -1.68 4.24 5.81
C TYR A 27 -1.72 3.55 4.45
N TRP A 28 -0.59 3.53 3.74
CA TRP A 28 -0.49 2.84 2.45
C TRP A 28 -0.76 1.33 2.58
N SER A 29 -0.18 0.67 3.59
CA SER A 29 -0.36 -0.77 3.81
C SER A 29 -1.82 -1.10 4.13
N ALA A 30 -2.48 -0.29 4.95
CA ALA A 30 -3.90 -0.44 5.29
C ALA A 30 -4.83 -0.27 4.07
N GLN A 31 -4.43 0.50 3.05
CA GLN A 31 -5.19 0.61 1.79
C GLN A 31 -4.91 -0.57 0.85
N MET A 32 -3.71 -1.13 0.88
CA MET A 32 -3.31 -2.25 0.02
C MET A 32 -3.90 -3.59 0.49
N GLU A 33 -4.04 -3.80 1.80
CA GLU A 33 -4.64 -5.00 2.40
C GLU A 33 -6.01 -5.35 1.79
N PRO A 34 -7.03 -4.46 1.77
CA PRO A 34 -8.31 -4.73 1.13
C PRO A 34 -8.21 -5.07 -0.36
N ILE A 35 -7.24 -4.50 -1.08
CA ILE A 35 -7.04 -4.76 -2.52
C ILE A 35 -6.62 -6.22 -2.71
N PHE A 36 -5.68 -6.72 -1.90
CA PHE A 36 -5.24 -8.11 -1.96
C PHE A 36 -6.33 -9.08 -1.48
N ILE A 37 -7.04 -8.75 -0.40
CA ILE A 37 -8.15 -9.56 0.11
C ILE A 37 -9.25 -9.70 -0.95
N SER A 38 -9.60 -8.60 -1.65
CA SER A 38 -10.65 -8.62 -2.67
C SER A 38 -10.32 -9.50 -3.89
N GLN A 39 -9.04 -9.79 -4.11
CA GLN A 39 -8.54 -10.59 -5.24
C GLN A 39 -8.05 -11.97 -4.81
N ASP A 40 -8.26 -12.36 -3.54
CA ASP A 40 -7.78 -13.64 -2.99
C ASP A 40 -6.25 -13.80 -3.13
N LEU A 41 -5.52 -12.71 -2.92
CA LEU A 41 -4.05 -12.63 -3.04
C LEU A 41 -3.35 -12.47 -1.69
N TRP A 42 -4.10 -12.19 -0.62
CA TRP A 42 -3.54 -11.87 0.69
C TRP A 42 -2.71 -13.01 1.28
N ASP A 43 -3.17 -14.25 1.12
CA ASP A 43 -2.45 -15.44 1.63
C ASP A 43 -1.06 -15.57 0.97
N ILE A 44 -0.94 -15.25 -0.31
CA ILE A 44 0.34 -15.24 -1.02
C ILE A 44 1.26 -14.10 -0.57
N VAL A 45 0.69 -12.94 -0.22
CA VAL A 45 1.47 -11.79 0.28
C VAL A 45 1.94 -12.01 1.72
N GLN A 46 1.10 -12.62 2.57
CA GLN A 46 1.38 -12.81 4.00
C GLN A 46 2.17 -14.11 4.26
N GLU A 47 1.67 -15.24 3.76
CA GLU A 47 2.22 -16.56 4.05
C GLU A 47 3.25 -16.98 2.98
N GLY A 48 3.07 -16.54 1.74
CA GLY A 48 3.94 -16.90 0.63
C GLY A 48 3.59 -18.29 0.09
N TYR A 49 4.43 -18.80 -0.80
CA TYR A 49 4.30 -20.16 -1.32
C TYR A 49 5.67 -20.81 -1.47
N GLU A 50 5.69 -22.13 -1.28
CA GLU A 50 6.88 -22.96 -1.46
C GLU A 50 7.02 -23.38 -2.92
N ASP A 51 8.24 -23.25 -3.43
CA ASP A 51 8.60 -23.82 -4.73
C ASP A 51 8.71 -25.34 -4.56
N PRO A 52 8.12 -26.15 -5.45
CA PRO A 52 8.27 -27.59 -5.40
C PRO A 52 9.76 -27.92 -5.56
N GLN A 53 10.38 -28.42 -4.49
CA GLN A 53 11.72 -28.97 -4.56
C GLN A 53 11.73 -30.17 -5.51
N ASP A 54 12.65 -30.11 -6.47
CA ASP A 54 12.71 -30.97 -7.65
C ASP A 54 13.57 -32.23 -7.39
N ASP A 55 13.40 -32.90 -6.25
CA ASP A 55 14.39 -33.89 -5.77
C ASP A 55 13.86 -35.31 -5.46
N ASP A 56 12.70 -35.76 -5.96
CA ASP A 56 12.37 -37.20 -5.88
C ASP A 56 11.52 -37.74 -7.05
N GLU A 57 12.06 -38.77 -7.73
CA GLU A 57 11.50 -39.47 -8.91
C GLU A 57 10.11 -40.13 -8.68
N ASP A 58 9.68 -40.30 -7.42
CA ASP A 58 8.41 -40.96 -7.04
C ASP A 58 7.17 -40.05 -7.14
N SER A 59 7.34 -38.76 -7.46
CA SER A 59 6.30 -37.72 -7.35
C SER A 59 5.27 -37.70 -8.49
N LYS A 60 5.43 -38.51 -9.55
CA LYS A 60 4.67 -38.42 -10.83
C LYS A 60 3.14 -38.58 -10.72
N LYS A 61 2.59 -39.14 -9.63
CA LYS A 61 1.13 -39.20 -9.38
C LYS A 61 0.57 -38.10 -8.46
N ARG A 62 1.38 -37.54 -7.54
CA ARG A 62 1.04 -36.30 -6.79
C ARG A 62 1.21 -35.04 -7.65
N ALA A 63 2.09 -35.13 -8.66
CA ALA A 63 2.38 -34.08 -9.63
C ALA A 63 1.13 -33.46 -10.26
N GLY A 64 0.07 -34.21 -10.58
CA GLY A 64 -1.08 -33.64 -11.29
C GLY A 64 -1.89 -32.59 -10.50
N LYS A 65 -2.03 -32.73 -9.18
CA LYS A 65 -2.76 -31.79 -8.33
C LYS A 65 -1.83 -30.72 -7.76
N GLN A 66 -0.64 -31.13 -7.33
CA GLN A 66 0.38 -30.24 -6.78
C GLN A 66 0.95 -29.27 -7.84
N THR A 67 1.05 -29.70 -9.10
CA THR A 67 1.44 -28.80 -10.21
C THR A 67 0.34 -27.79 -10.55
N LYS A 68 -0.94 -28.15 -10.36
CA LYS A 68 -2.04 -27.21 -10.62
C LYS A 68 -2.12 -26.14 -9.54
N GLU A 69 -2.05 -26.55 -8.28
CA GLU A 69 -2.01 -25.65 -7.12
C GLU A 69 -0.77 -24.75 -7.18
N TYR A 70 0.42 -25.30 -7.47
CA TYR A 70 1.62 -24.50 -7.66
C TYR A 70 1.50 -23.47 -8.79
N LYS A 71 0.99 -23.89 -9.97
CA LYS A 71 0.79 -22.97 -11.10
C LYS A 71 -0.21 -21.86 -10.78
N GLU A 72 -1.18 -22.14 -9.92
CA GLU A 72 -2.14 -21.13 -9.49
C GLU A 72 -1.50 -20.16 -8.49
N ASN A 73 -0.78 -20.67 -7.50
CA ASN A 73 -0.03 -19.87 -6.54
C ASN A 73 1.03 -18.99 -7.24
N ASP A 74 1.70 -19.49 -8.28
CA ASP A 74 2.67 -18.73 -9.06
C ASP A 74 2.01 -17.57 -9.84
N LYS A 75 0.82 -17.79 -10.39
CA LYS A 75 0.03 -16.70 -11.02
C LYS A 75 -0.45 -15.67 -9.99
N GLN A 76 -0.93 -16.13 -8.84
CA GLN A 76 -1.36 -15.25 -7.76
C GLN A 76 -0.17 -14.43 -7.24
N ASN A 77 1.01 -15.06 -7.09
CA ASN A 77 2.26 -14.38 -6.76
C ASN A 77 2.63 -13.31 -7.78
N ALA A 78 2.62 -13.65 -9.07
CA ALA A 78 2.90 -12.69 -10.13
C ALA A 78 1.90 -11.53 -10.14
N SER A 79 0.62 -11.81 -9.85
CA SER A 79 -0.45 -10.80 -9.78
C SER A 79 -0.26 -9.88 -8.57
N ALA A 80 0.03 -10.44 -7.41
CA ALA A 80 0.29 -9.68 -6.20
C ALA A 80 1.56 -8.83 -6.34
N LEU A 81 2.65 -9.40 -6.86
CA LEU A 81 3.90 -8.69 -7.10
C LEU A 81 3.69 -7.52 -8.06
N ARG A 82 2.91 -7.71 -9.13
CA ARG A 82 2.56 -6.62 -10.06
C ARG A 82 1.82 -5.49 -9.35
N ILE A 83 0.86 -5.81 -8.48
CA ILE A 83 0.12 -4.80 -7.71
C ILE A 83 1.08 -4.03 -6.79
N ILE A 84 1.97 -4.71 -6.05
CA ILE A 84 3.00 -4.06 -5.22
C ILE A 84 3.89 -3.14 -6.06
N GLN A 85 4.35 -3.63 -7.22
CA GLN A 85 5.19 -2.86 -8.14
C GLN A 85 4.50 -1.62 -8.72
N GLN A 86 3.19 -1.69 -8.98
CA GLN A 86 2.39 -0.55 -9.43
C GLN A 86 2.08 0.42 -8.29
N ALA A 87 2.02 -0.08 -7.07
CA ALA A 87 1.74 0.66 -5.85
C ALA A 87 2.96 1.40 -5.28
N VAL A 88 4.12 1.36 -5.93
CA VAL A 88 5.30 2.10 -5.50
C VAL A 88 5.70 3.17 -6.50
N SER A 89 6.23 4.28 -5.98
CA SER A 89 6.78 5.36 -6.77
C SER A 89 8.06 4.94 -7.51
N LYS A 90 8.42 5.72 -8.53
CA LYS A 90 9.64 5.49 -9.33
C LYS A 90 10.95 5.56 -8.53
N SER A 91 10.94 6.22 -7.36
CA SER A 91 12.09 6.28 -6.46
C SER A 91 12.27 4.98 -5.65
N ILE A 92 11.18 4.29 -5.34
CA ILE A 92 11.19 3.07 -4.52
C ILE A 92 11.24 1.82 -5.38
N TYR A 93 10.63 1.85 -6.58
CA TYR A 93 10.59 0.72 -7.50
C TYR A 93 11.94 0.00 -7.72
N PRO A 94 13.08 0.70 -7.92
CA PRO A 94 14.38 0.02 -8.10
C PRO A 94 14.80 -0.84 -6.91
N ARG A 95 14.30 -0.56 -5.70
CA ARG A 95 14.61 -1.31 -4.48
C ARG A 95 13.91 -2.68 -4.45
N ILE A 96 12.73 -2.77 -5.06
CA ILE A 96 11.94 -4.02 -5.10
C ILE A 96 11.99 -4.74 -6.45
N TYR A 97 12.58 -4.13 -7.48
CA TYR A 97 12.61 -4.66 -8.85
C TYR A 97 13.21 -6.07 -8.97
N GLY A 98 14.22 -6.39 -8.16
CA GLY A 98 14.90 -7.70 -8.19
C GLY A 98 14.19 -8.82 -7.44
N ILE A 99 13.12 -8.49 -6.70
CA ILE A 99 12.41 -9.44 -5.84
C ILE A 99 11.39 -10.23 -6.66
N LYS A 100 11.41 -11.57 -6.53
CA LYS A 100 10.57 -12.47 -7.33
C LYS A 100 9.30 -12.92 -6.62
N LYS A 101 9.27 -12.84 -5.28
CA LYS A 101 8.11 -13.24 -4.48
C LYS A 101 7.40 -11.99 -3.94
N ALA A 102 6.08 -11.96 -4.06
CA ALA A 102 5.25 -10.88 -3.56
C ALA A 102 5.42 -10.69 -2.04
N LYS A 103 5.51 -11.79 -1.30
CA LYS A 103 5.82 -11.79 0.15
C LYS A 103 7.14 -11.09 0.46
N GLU A 104 8.21 -11.47 -0.23
CA GLU A 104 9.54 -10.86 -0.02
C GLU A 104 9.50 -9.35 -0.33
N ALA A 105 8.76 -8.95 -1.37
CA ALA A 105 8.64 -7.54 -1.73
C ALA A 105 7.84 -6.75 -0.67
N TRP A 106 6.76 -7.35 -0.16
CA TRP A 106 5.94 -6.77 0.91
C TRP A 106 6.72 -6.65 2.22
N ASP A 107 7.43 -7.72 2.63
CA ASP A 107 8.25 -7.76 3.82
C ASP A 107 9.41 -6.76 3.75
N PHE A 108 10.05 -6.63 2.59
CA PHE A 108 11.07 -5.62 2.37
C PHE A 108 10.51 -4.20 2.55
N LEU A 109 9.37 -3.88 1.95
CA LEU A 109 8.74 -2.57 2.12
C LEU A 109 8.37 -2.31 3.59
N ARG A 110 7.87 -3.33 4.29
CA ARG A 110 7.57 -3.26 5.71
C ARG A 110 8.81 -2.95 6.54
N GLU A 111 9.86 -3.75 6.39
CA GLU A 111 11.11 -3.58 7.15
C GLU A 111 11.77 -2.22 6.88
N GLN A 112 11.77 -1.77 5.62
CA GLN A 112 12.44 -0.53 5.24
C GLN A 112 11.67 0.73 5.64
N PHE A 113 10.33 0.71 5.63
CA PHE A 113 9.53 1.94 5.71
C PHE A 113 8.51 2.00 6.84
N GLN A 114 8.18 0.87 7.47
CA GLN A 114 7.41 0.92 8.72
C GLN A 114 8.20 1.73 9.78
N GLY A 115 9.54 1.78 9.65
CA GLY A 115 10.42 2.50 10.55
C GLY A 115 10.42 1.89 11.94
N SER A 116 11.42 2.19 12.76
CA SER A 116 11.30 1.88 14.19
C SER A 116 10.13 2.68 14.78
N GLU A 117 9.37 2.13 15.74
CA GLU A 117 8.30 2.85 16.48
C GLU A 117 8.69 4.29 16.86
N LYS A 118 9.97 4.54 17.11
CA LYS A 118 10.52 5.86 17.42
C LYS A 118 10.29 6.89 16.31
N ALA A 119 10.42 6.53 15.04
CA ALA A 119 10.20 7.43 13.91
C ALA A 119 8.72 7.84 13.79
N ILE A 120 7.81 6.86 13.95
CA ILE A 120 6.35 7.10 14.01
C ILE A 120 6.01 8.00 15.21
N SER A 121 6.65 7.78 16.37
CA SER A 121 6.43 8.59 17.56
C SER A 121 6.87 10.05 17.37
N ILE A 122 7.98 10.29 16.68
CA ILE A 122 8.50 11.64 16.38
C ILE A 122 7.58 12.35 15.38
N TRP A 123 7.11 11.64 14.35
CA TRP A 123 6.15 12.21 13.39
C TRP A 123 4.82 12.56 14.07
N ARG A 124 4.30 11.68 14.94
CA ARG A 124 3.11 11.94 15.75
C ARG A 124 3.29 13.16 16.66
N GLN A 125 4.45 13.28 17.31
CA GLN A 125 4.77 14.45 18.14
C GLN A 125 4.88 15.73 17.30
N SER A 126 5.45 15.65 16.09
CA SER A 126 5.50 16.78 15.16
C SER A 126 4.09 17.23 14.75
N LEU A 127 3.21 16.29 14.40
CA LEU A 127 1.81 16.57 14.08
C LEU A 127 1.05 17.17 15.27
N LEU A 128 1.19 16.60 16.47
CA LEU A 128 0.58 17.15 17.69
C LEU A 128 1.05 18.57 17.96
N ARG A 129 2.35 18.84 17.79
CA ARG A 129 2.91 20.19 17.93
C ARG A 129 2.38 21.15 16.87
N GLN A 130 2.24 20.71 15.62
CA GLN A 130 1.62 21.52 14.56
C GLN A 130 0.16 21.83 14.90
N PHE A 131 -0.59 20.85 15.40
CA PHE A 131 -1.97 21.02 15.86
C PHE A 131 -2.09 21.95 17.07
N ASP A 132 -1.23 21.81 18.08
CA ASP A 132 -1.19 22.70 19.25
C ASP A 132 -0.82 24.14 18.83
N ASN A 133 0.05 24.30 17.84
CA ASN A 133 0.36 25.62 17.26
C ASN A 133 -0.81 26.18 16.43
N LEU A 134 -1.71 25.32 15.96
CA LEU A 134 -2.96 25.64 15.28
C LEU A 134 -4.13 25.91 16.26
N MET A 135 -3.89 25.96 17.57
CA MET A 135 -4.90 26.37 18.55
C MET A 135 -4.88 27.89 18.75
N MET A 136 -6.06 28.53 18.65
CA MET A 136 -6.19 29.97 18.89
C MET A 136 -5.98 30.26 20.37
N LYS A 137 -4.96 31.05 20.72
CA LYS A 137 -4.73 31.49 22.10
C LYS A 137 -5.73 32.58 22.46
N GLU A 138 -6.03 32.76 23.74
CA GLU A 138 -6.96 33.81 24.22
C GLU A 138 -6.50 35.23 23.84
N THR A 139 -5.21 35.40 23.53
CA THR A 139 -4.61 36.65 23.08
C THR A 139 -4.65 36.86 21.57
N ASP A 140 -5.03 35.84 20.80
CA ASP A 140 -4.97 35.88 19.35
C ASP A 140 -6.25 36.46 18.76
N THR A 141 -6.11 37.37 17.80
CA THR A 141 -7.25 37.85 17.01
C THR A 141 -7.63 36.81 15.97
N ILE A 142 -8.91 36.75 15.59
CA ILE A 142 -9.43 35.86 14.52
C ILE A 142 -8.61 35.98 13.22
N LYS A 143 -8.11 37.18 12.91
CA LYS A 143 -7.29 37.45 11.73
C LYS A 143 -5.90 36.80 11.80
N ASP A 144 -5.26 36.81 12.97
CA ASP A 144 -3.94 36.23 13.20
C ASP A 144 -4.02 34.70 13.18
N PHE A 145 -5.11 34.15 13.72
CA PHE A 145 -5.43 32.73 13.60
C PHE A 145 -5.60 32.29 12.15
N HIS A 146 -6.43 33.00 11.39
CA HIS A 146 -6.69 32.71 9.99
C HIS A 146 -5.40 32.77 9.14
N SER A 147 -4.51 33.73 9.38
CA SER A 147 -3.22 33.82 8.68
C SER A 147 -2.33 32.61 8.96
N ARG A 148 -2.22 32.14 10.21
CA ARG A 148 -1.42 30.95 10.54
C ARG A 148 -2.01 29.68 9.93
N VAL A 149 -3.33 29.52 9.96
CA VAL A 149 -4.02 28.39 9.31
C VAL A 149 -3.72 28.37 7.81
N ALA A 150 -3.76 29.53 7.15
CA ALA A 150 -3.45 29.65 5.73
C ALA A 150 -1.97 29.33 5.40
N GLU A 151 -1.03 29.63 6.29
CA GLU A 151 0.40 29.26 6.14
C GLU A 151 0.65 27.76 6.37
N THR A 152 -0.10 27.09 7.24
CA THR A 152 0.07 25.64 7.47
C THR A 152 -0.50 24.74 6.37
N VAL A 153 -1.38 25.27 5.51
CA VAL A 153 -2.09 24.51 4.46
C VAL A 153 -1.37 24.61 3.10
N ASN A 154 -0.36 25.47 2.96
CA ASN A 154 0.35 25.77 1.72
C ASN A 154 1.80 25.25 1.77
#